data_AF-A0AAU8CNA1-F1
#
_entry.id   AF-A0AAU8CNA1-F1
#
_cell.length_a   1.000
_cell.length_b   1.000
_cell.length_c   1.000
_cell.angle_alpha   90.00
_cell.angle_beta   90.00
_cell.angle_gamma   90.00
#
_symmetry.space_group_name_H-M   'P 1'
#
loop_
_entity.id
_entity.type
_entity.pdbx_description
1 polymer ?
#
loop_
_entity_poly.entity_id
_entity_poly.type
_entity_poly.pdbx_seq_one_letter_code
_entity_poly.pdbx_strand_id
1 'polypeptide(L)'
;MNRSLSRRAFVTSASALGLVGVSGLALPYYSRANTRPVFTHGVQSGDVDTVSGMVWTRVDRPSRVMFEVSTTEGFSNPVKLPTLDAVPESDFAVKRLLTDLASDQDIFYRMSAVDLSDVSAVSEPIVGRFKTAPASKRNIRFTWSGDTAGQGWGIDDKGMYTYATMARHTPDFFLHSGDTIYADGPLKAEVELKDGTKWINKVLTDEKRKVAETLAEYRGQWKYNMMDEHCRAMNAVCPTFFQWDDHEVVNNWSGSKDLTADDRYTEKSVGLLQSRAARAFHEMTPIRFTPAEPGRVYRKIAYGPLLDVFFLDLRSYRGPNGDAVETEMTPQSRIIGEEQIKWLKRELANSKATWKVIASDMPIGIIVWNDAANKKGAEAIANGQPGSASGRELEIADLLRYIKNAGIDNTVWLTADVHYTAAHYYNPEKAAFQDFNPFWEFVSGPLHAGTFGPGDLDMTFGPELKYVKAPTAEQGQNLPPSAGLQFFGLVDIDGATEQMTVRLMDRDDSELYKVTLDPVHSA
;
A
#
# COMPACT_ATOMS: atom_id res chain seq x y z
N MET A 1 -15.79 -87.77 -44.89
CA MET A 1 -17.08 -87.39 -44.29
C MET A 1 -16.89 -86.06 -43.57
N ASN A 2 -17.54 -85.01 -44.06
CA ASN A 2 -17.53 -83.65 -43.53
C ASN A 2 -17.98 -83.60 -42.06
N ARG A 3 -17.26 -82.85 -41.21
CA ARG A 3 -17.87 -82.09 -40.10
C ARG A 3 -17.20 -80.72 -39.97
N SER A 4 -18.00 -79.70 -40.25
CA SER A 4 -17.75 -78.27 -40.13
C SER A 4 -17.50 -77.86 -38.67
N LEU A 5 -16.43 -77.10 -38.44
CA LEU A 5 -16.28 -76.28 -37.23
C LEU A 5 -17.24 -75.09 -37.33
N SER A 6 -18.19 -74.99 -36.40
CA SER A 6 -19.13 -73.88 -36.36
C SER A 6 -18.51 -72.65 -35.68
N ARG A 7 -18.86 -71.46 -36.18
CA ARG A 7 -18.41 -70.13 -35.71
C ARG A 7 -18.78 -69.77 -34.25
N ARG A 8 -19.24 -70.72 -33.42
CA ARG A 8 -19.64 -70.49 -32.02
C ARG A 8 -18.71 -71.10 -30.96
N ALA A 9 -17.64 -71.79 -31.34
CA ALA A 9 -16.68 -72.40 -30.41
C ALA A 9 -15.37 -71.61 -30.22
N PHE A 10 -15.25 -70.40 -30.79
CA PHE A 10 -14.02 -69.59 -30.73
C PHE A 10 -14.09 -68.38 -29.77
N VAL A 11 -15.23 -68.13 -29.12
CA VAL A 11 -15.44 -66.91 -28.28
C VAL A 11 -15.46 -67.20 -26.77
N THR A 12 -15.32 -68.45 -26.33
CA THR A 12 -15.44 -68.83 -24.90
C THR A 12 -14.18 -69.45 -24.29
N SER A 13 -12.99 -69.17 -24.84
CA SER A 13 -11.72 -69.74 -24.34
C SER A 13 -10.55 -68.77 -24.31
N ALA A 14 -10.81 -67.46 -24.19
CA ALA A 14 -9.77 -66.43 -24.07
C ALA A 14 -9.97 -65.50 -22.86
N SER A 15 -10.65 -65.99 -21.82
CA SER A 15 -10.75 -65.34 -20.52
C SER A 15 -10.05 -66.22 -19.50
N ALA A 16 -8.97 -65.68 -18.93
CA ALA A 16 -8.06 -66.27 -17.95
C ALA A 16 -6.86 -67.04 -18.53
N LEU A 17 -5.80 -66.30 -18.89
CA LEU A 17 -4.40 -66.66 -18.62
C LEU A 17 -3.47 -65.48 -18.97
N GLY A 18 -2.92 -64.83 -17.94
CA GLY A 18 -1.55 -64.30 -17.98
C GLY A 18 -1.30 -62.94 -18.64
N LEU A 19 -1.95 -61.88 -18.15
CA LEU A 19 -1.45 -60.50 -18.29
C LEU A 19 -0.21 -60.32 -17.40
N VAL A 20 0.95 -60.74 -17.88
CA VAL A 20 2.25 -60.40 -17.28
C VAL A 20 3.18 -59.96 -18.40
N GLY A 21 3.50 -58.66 -18.42
CA GLY A 21 4.60 -58.11 -19.21
C GLY A 21 4.19 -57.11 -20.28
N VAL A 22 3.68 -55.94 -19.88
CA VAL A 22 4.29 -54.60 -20.10
C VAL A 22 3.48 -53.62 -19.24
N SER A 23 3.77 -53.55 -17.95
CA SER A 23 3.21 -52.54 -17.03
C SER A 23 4.35 -51.89 -16.25
N GLY A 24 5.26 -51.26 -16.98
CA GLY A 24 6.32 -50.43 -16.39
C GLY A 24 5.81 -49.00 -16.15
N LEU A 25 5.17 -48.80 -15.00
CA LEU A 25 5.00 -47.52 -14.29
C LEU A 25 4.38 -46.33 -15.06
N ALA A 26 3.13 -46.49 -15.50
CA ALA A 26 2.20 -45.35 -15.42
C ALA A 26 1.66 -45.32 -13.98
N LEU A 27 2.40 -44.68 -13.07
CA LEU A 27 1.84 -44.32 -11.77
C LEU A 27 0.61 -43.45 -12.06
N PRO A 28 -0.58 -43.79 -11.53
CA PRO A 28 -1.73 -42.93 -11.67
C PRO A 28 -1.35 -41.56 -11.12
N TYR A 29 -1.87 -40.52 -11.75
CA TYR A 29 -1.81 -39.11 -11.35
C TYR A 29 -2.52 -38.91 -9.98
N TYR A 30 -2.12 -39.67 -8.96
CA TYR A 30 -2.44 -39.44 -7.57
C TYR A 30 -1.68 -38.17 -7.17
N SER A 31 -2.34 -37.04 -7.43
CA SER A 31 -2.11 -35.71 -6.91
C SER A 31 -0.67 -35.42 -6.42
N ARG A 32 0.23 -35.12 -7.38
CA ARG A 32 1.42 -34.31 -7.12
C ARG A 32 1.07 -32.86 -6.74
N ALA A 33 -0.21 -32.50 -6.59
CA ALA A 33 -0.60 -31.15 -6.19
C ALA A 33 -0.03 -30.78 -4.81
N ASN A 34 0.12 -31.75 -3.91
CA ASN A 34 0.74 -31.54 -2.59
C ASN A 34 2.28 -31.48 -2.62
N THR A 35 2.92 -31.81 -3.76
CA THR A 35 4.39 -31.83 -3.88
C THR A 35 4.92 -30.64 -4.67
N ARG A 36 4.08 -29.86 -5.36
CA ARG A 36 4.49 -28.69 -6.13
C ARG A 36 4.61 -27.45 -5.25
N PRO A 37 5.52 -26.50 -5.55
CA PRO A 37 5.49 -25.18 -4.94
C PRO A 37 4.16 -24.46 -5.22
N VAL A 38 3.74 -23.60 -4.28
CA VAL A 38 2.48 -22.85 -4.39
C VAL A 38 2.74 -21.37 -4.13
N PHE A 39 2.21 -20.51 -5.01
CA PHE A 39 2.12 -19.08 -4.76
C PHE A 39 1.01 -18.80 -3.75
N THR A 40 1.36 -18.30 -2.57
CA THR A 40 0.46 -18.23 -1.41
C THR A 40 -0.18 -16.86 -1.21
N HIS A 41 0.48 -15.79 -1.66
CA HIS A 41 0.10 -14.41 -1.37
C HIS A 41 -0.14 -13.57 -2.64
N GLY A 42 -0.37 -14.24 -3.76
CA GLY A 42 -0.66 -13.59 -5.03
C GLY A 42 0.58 -13.02 -5.73
N VAL A 43 0.33 -12.03 -6.57
CA VAL A 43 1.33 -11.20 -7.23
C VAL A 43 1.04 -9.74 -6.96
N GLN A 44 2.05 -8.90 -7.06
CA GLN A 44 1.91 -7.46 -6.97
C GLN A 44 2.82 -6.78 -7.98
N SER A 45 2.46 -5.55 -8.36
CA SER A 45 3.35 -4.63 -9.05
C SER A 45 3.38 -3.27 -8.37
N GLY A 46 4.43 -2.49 -8.60
CA GLY A 46 4.61 -1.17 -7.99
C GLY A 46 5.74 -0.41 -8.65
N ASP A 47 5.94 0.83 -8.22
CA ASP A 47 6.95 1.76 -8.77
C ASP A 47 7.01 1.72 -10.30
N VAL A 48 5.85 1.79 -10.95
CA VAL A 48 5.71 1.76 -12.41
C VAL A 48 5.93 3.16 -12.95
N ASP A 49 6.85 3.30 -13.90
CA ASP A 49 7.12 4.53 -14.64
C ASP A 49 6.92 4.32 -16.15
N THR A 50 7.48 5.21 -16.97
CA THR A 50 7.30 5.21 -18.42
C THR A 50 7.99 4.04 -19.13
N VAL A 51 8.96 3.39 -18.50
CA VAL A 51 9.81 2.37 -19.15
C VAL A 51 10.07 1.14 -18.28
N SER A 52 9.54 1.11 -17.06
CA SER A 52 9.85 0.07 -16.09
C SER A 52 8.79 -0.08 -15.01
N GLY A 53 8.83 -1.20 -14.28
CA GLY A 53 7.93 -1.50 -13.18
C GLY A 53 8.43 -2.67 -12.33
N MET A 54 8.21 -2.61 -11.02
CA MET A 54 8.53 -3.71 -10.12
C MET A 54 7.42 -4.75 -10.14
N VAL A 55 7.80 -6.03 -10.10
CA VAL A 55 6.89 -7.17 -9.89
C VAL A 55 7.35 -7.98 -8.69
N TRP A 56 6.39 -8.53 -7.96
CA TRP A 56 6.59 -9.26 -6.71
C TRP A 56 5.72 -10.52 -6.67
N THR A 57 6.22 -11.59 -6.04
CA THR A 57 5.42 -12.73 -5.58
C THR A 57 6.09 -13.42 -4.39
N ARG A 58 5.37 -14.34 -3.74
CA ARG A 58 5.88 -15.19 -2.67
C ARG A 58 5.44 -16.65 -2.84
N VAL A 59 6.39 -17.56 -2.72
CA VAL A 59 6.18 -19.02 -2.79
C VAL A 59 6.14 -19.62 -1.38
N ASP A 60 5.63 -20.83 -1.22
CA ASP A 60 5.55 -21.54 0.08
C ASP A 60 6.87 -22.19 0.54
N ARG A 61 7.88 -22.30 -0.34
CA ARG A 61 9.12 -23.05 -0.10
C ARG A 61 10.29 -22.57 -0.97
N PRO A 62 11.54 -23.00 -0.71
CA PRO A 62 12.68 -22.72 -1.58
C PRO A 62 12.40 -23.14 -3.03
N SER A 63 12.38 -22.17 -3.93
CA SER A 63 11.97 -22.41 -5.32
C SER A 63 12.72 -21.51 -6.29
N ARG A 64 13.01 -22.01 -7.48
CA ARG A 64 13.44 -21.18 -8.61
C ARG A 64 12.21 -20.59 -9.30
N VAL A 65 12.10 -19.27 -9.30
CA VAL A 65 11.01 -18.53 -9.96
C VAL A 65 11.43 -18.15 -11.38
N MET A 66 10.65 -18.63 -12.35
CA MET A 66 10.74 -18.28 -13.76
C MET A 66 9.82 -17.10 -14.06
N PHE A 67 10.25 -16.21 -14.95
CA PHE A 67 9.54 -14.98 -15.28
C PHE A 67 9.34 -14.87 -16.79
N GLU A 68 8.12 -14.53 -17.17
CA GLU A 68 7.72 -14.24 -18.54
C GLU A 68 6.98 -12.90 -18.58
N VAL A 69 7.27 -12.07 -19.57
CA VAL A 69 6.63 -10.76 -19.76
C VAL A 69 6.07 -10.68 -21.18
N SER A 70 4.89 -10.11 -21.34
CA SER A 70 4.18 -10.01 -22.61
C SER A 70 3.37 -8.71 -22.67
N THR A 71 3.18 -8.18 -23.87
CA THR A 71 2.24 -7.07 -24.13
C THR A 71 0.83 -7.57 -24.48
N THR A 72 0.63 -8.90 -24.43
CA THR A 72 -0.63 -9.57 -24.72
C THR A 72 -1.02 -10.51 -23.59
N GLU A 73 -2.29 -10.48 -23.20
CA GLU A 73 -2.83 -11.29 -22.09
C GLU A 73 -2.64 -12.80 -22.30
N GLY A 74 -2.74 -13.26 -23.55
CA GLY A 74 -2.52 -14.66 -23.92
C GLY A 74 -1.05 -15.11 -23.88
N PHE A 75 -0.12 -14.23 -23.50
CA PHE A 75 1.34 -14.48 -23.55
C PHE A 75 1.78 -14.97 -24.93
N SER A 76 1.36 -14.29 -26.00
CA SER A 76 1.88 -14.57 -27.34
C SER A 76 3.31 -14.01 -27.46
N ASN A 77 4.27 -14.88 -27.81
CA ASN A 77 5.70 -14.55 -27.88
C ASN A 77 6.26 -13.83 -26.64
N PRO A 78 6.13 -14.42 -25.43
CA PRO A 78 6.55 -13.76 -24.21
C PRO A 78 8.08 -13.67 -24.14
N VAL A 79 8.58 -12.57 -23.60
CA VAL A 79 9.99 -12.41 -23.25
C VAL A 79 10.26 -13.20 -21.98
N LYS A 80 11.11 -14.22 -22.09
CA LYS A 80 11.62 -14.96 -20.92
C LYS A 80 12.76 -14.17 -20.29
N LEU A 81 12.68 -13.97 -18.99
CA LEU A 81 13.71 -13.28 -18.23
C LEU A 81 14.52 -14.29 -17.40
N PRO A 82 15.72 -13.92 -16.92
CA PRO A 82 16.51 -14.79 -16.04
C PRO A 82 15.70 -15.28 -14.83
N THR A 83 16.04 -16.40 -14.22
CA THR A 83 15.30 -16.83 -13.01
C THR A 83 15.79 -16.10 -11.77
N LEU A 84 15.01 -16.11 -10.70
CA LEU A 84 15.44 -15.70 -9.36
C LEU A 84 15.06 -16.81 -8.37
N ASP A 85 15.91 -17.05 -7.38
CA ASP A 85 15.63 -18.07 -6.37
C ASP A 85 14.90 -17.42 -5.18
N ALA A 86 13.73 -17.97 -4.84
CA ALA A 86 12.99 -17.68 -3.61
C ALA A 86 13.65 -18.44 -2.46
N VAL A 87 14.19 -17.72 -1.48
CA VAL A 87 15.01 -18.30 -0.40
C VAL A 87 14.46 -17.95 0.99
N PRO A 88 14.76 -18.75 2.03
CA PRO A 88 14.26 -18.50 3.39
C PRO A 88 14.60 -17.11 3.94
N GLU A 89 15.74 -16.56 3.56
CA GLU A 89 16.24 -15.26 4.02
C GLU A 89 15.30 -14.11 3.62
N SER A 90 14.55 -14.23 2.52
CA SER A 90 13.55 -13.25 2.08
C SER A 90 12.10 -13.72 2.33
N ASP A 91 11.91 -14.73 3.19
CA ASP A 91 10.61 -15.41 3.38
C ASP A 91 10.01 -15.90 2.05
N PHE A 92 10.87 -16.36 1.14
CA PHE A 92 10.50 -16.82 -0.20
C PHE A 92 9.80 -15.76 -1.07
N ALA A 93 9.86 -14.49 -0.68
CA ALA A 93 9.46 -13.38 -1.51
C ALA A 93 10.53 -13.13 -2.59
N VAL A 94 10.08 -12.84 -3.80
CA VAL A 94 10.93 -12.51 -4.94
C VAL A 94 10.43 -11.23 -5.58
N LYS A 95 11.37 -10.32 -5.85
CA LYS A 95 11.12 -9.04 -6.50
C LYS A 95 11.98 -8.91 -7.75
N ARG A 96 11.43 -8.30 -8.78
CA ARG A 96 12.17 -7.97 -10.00
C ARG A 96 11.73 -6.63 -10.57
N LEU A 97 12.72 -5.82 -10.95
CA LEU A 97 12.50 -4.67 -11.84
C LEU A 97 12.41 -5.18 -13.28
N LEU A 98 11.30 -4.90 -13.94
CA LEU A 98 11.15 -5.02 -15.39
C LEU A 98 11.61 -3.70 -16.02
N THR A 99 12.47 -3.75 -17.03
CA THR A 99 13.02 -2.58 -17.73
C THR A 99 12.75 -2.65 -19.23
N ASP A 100 13.10 -1.58 -19.94
CA ASP A 100 13.02 -1.48 -21.40
C ASP A 100 11.61 -1.74 -21.94
N LEU A 101 10.60 -1.36 -21.15
CA LEU A 101 9.19 -1.47 -21.51
C LEU A 101 8.79 -0.28 -22.38
N ALA A 102 7.85 -0.52 -23.30
CA ALA A 102 7.19 0.57 -24.01
C ALA A 102 6.31 1.38 -23.04
N SER A 103 6.25 2.70 -23.23
CA SER A 103 5.35 3.58 -22.48
C SER A 103 3.90 3.38 -22.89
N ASP A 104 2.96 3.69 -21.99
CA ASP A 104 1.52 3.57 -22.21
C ASP A 104 1.06 2.17 -22.68
N GLN A 105 1.77 1.13 -22.26
CA GLN A 105 1.59 -0.24 -22.72
C GLN A 105 1.04 -1.12 -21.59
N ASP A 106 0.02 -1.91 -21.88
CA ASP A 106 -0.38 -3.02 -21.01
C ASP A 106 0.74 -4.07 -20.98
N ILE A 107 1.21 -4.37 -19.78
CA ILE A 107 2.26 -5.34 -19.50
C ILE A 107 1.66 -6.46 -18.65
N PHE A 108 1.69 -7.67 -19.19
CA PHE A 108 1.31 -8.90 -18.51
C PHE A 108 2.57 -9.64 -18.10
N TYR A 109 2.63 -10.10 -16.86
CA TYR A 109 3.75 -10.87 -16.35
C TYR A 109 3.26 -12.18 -15.75
N ARG A 110 4.02 -13.25 -15.99
CA ARG A 110 3.72 -14.60 -15.51
C ARG A 110 4.91 -15.16 -14.75
N MET A 111 4.62 -15.76 -13.61
CA MET A 111 5.59 -16.44 -12.78
C MET A 111 5.23 -17.91 -12.62
N SER A 112 6.25 -18.77 -12.60
CA SER A 112 6.10 -20.20 -12.27
C SER A 112 7.28 -20.60 -11.39
N ALA A 113 7.03 -21.43 -10.39
CA ALA A 113 8.02 -21.83 -9.40
C ALA A 113 8.38 -23.30 -9.58
N VAL A 114 9.68 -23.61 -9.56
CA VAL A 114 10.22 -24.98 -9.58
C VAL A 114 10.89 -25.24 -8.24
N ASP A 115 10.56 -26.34 -7.57
CA ASP A 115 11.20 -26.69 -6.29
C ASP A 115 12.72 -26.86 -6.49
N LEU A 116 13.53 -26.25 -5.61
CA LEU A 116 14.99 -26.38 -5.68
C LEU A 116 15.48 -27.79 -5.34
N SER A 117 14.67 -28.58 -4.63
CA SER A 117 14.97 -29.96 -4.24
C SER A 117 14.40 -31.00 -5.22
N ASP A 118 13.40 -30.64 -6.03
CA ASP A 118 12.82 -31.50 -7.07
C ASP A 118 12.46 -30.66 -8.30
N VAL A 119 13.34 -30.68 -9.31
CA VAL A 119 13.14 -29.94 -10.55
C VAL A 119 11.94 -30.40 -11.38
N SER A 120 11.32 -31.55 -11.04
CA SER A 120 10.09 -32.03 -11.67
C SER A 120 8.80 -31.48 -11.02
N ALA A 121 8.93 -30.82 -9.86
CA ALA A 121 7.84 -30.20 -9.14
C ALA A 121 7.69 -28.72 -9.54
N VAL A 122 6.82 -28.47 -10.50
CA VAL A 122 6.53 -27.12 -11.03
C VAL A 122 5.14 -26.66 -10.59
N SER A 123 5.03 -25.43 -10.10
CA SER A 123 3.77 -24.81 -9.69
C SER A 123 2.82 -24.59 -10.87
N GLU A 124 1.54 -24.34 -10.57
CA GLU A 124 0.69 -23.62 -11.52
C GLU A 124 1.22 -22.19 -11.72
N PRO A 125 1.08 -21.60 -12.92
CA PRO A 125 1.51 -20.24 -13.16
C PRO A 125 0.61 -19.24 -12.42
N ILE A 126 1.20 -18.12 -12.00
CA ILE A 126 0.47 -16.97 -11.51
C ILE A 126 0.72 -15.78 -12.44
N VAL A 127 -0.31 -14.97 -12.67
CA VAL A 127 -0.29 -13.86 -13.63
C VAL A 127 -0.71 -12.57 -12.93
N GLY A 128 -0.05 -11.48 -13.28
CA GLY A 128 -0.52 -10.14 -13.00
C GLY A 128 -0.31 -9.23 -14.19
N ARG A 129 -0.80 -7.99 -14.08
CA ARG A 129 -0.64 -6.96 -15.09
C ARG A 129 -0.51 -5.57 -14.49
N PHE A 130 0.08 -4.67 -15.26
CA PHE A 130 0.03 -3.23 -15.03
C PHE A 130 0.13 -2.51 -16.37
N LYS A 131 -0.14 -1.19 -16.37
CA LYS A 131 0.09 -0.32 -17.52
C LYS A 131 1.24 0.64 -17.22
N THR A 132 2.23 0.72 -18.12
CA THR A 132 3.33 1.69 -17.97
C THR A 132 2.81 3.12 -18.05
N ALA A 133 3.51 4.04 -17.38
CA ALA A 133 3.16 5.45 -17.46
C ALA A 133 3.27 5.96 -18.91
N PRO A 134 2.46 6.94 -19.31
CA PRO A 134 2.48 7.43 -20.68
C PRO A 134 3.64 8.40 -20.92
N ALA A 135 4.26 8.34 -22.11
CA ALA A 135 5.26 9.35 -22.52
C ALA A 135 4.63 10.64 -23.06
N SER A 136 3.35 10.59 -23.44
CA SER A 136 2.56 11.73 -23.93
C SER A 136 1.41 12.04 -22.98
N LYS A 137 0.76 13.20 -23.15
CA LYS A 137 -0.45 13.52 -22.39
C LYS A 137 -1.56 12.52 -22.75
N ARG A 138 -2.18 11.93 -21.73
CA ARG A 138 -3.40 11.12 -21.80
C ARG A 138 -4.13 11.24 -20.46
N ASN A 139 -5.38 10.79 -20.41
CA ASN A 139 -6.11 10.73 -19.15
C ASN A 139 -5.38 9.81 -18.18
N ILE A 140 -5.22 10.23 -16.93
CA ILE A 140 -4.67 9.43 -15.82
C ILE A 140 -5.77 9.25 -14.79
N ARG A 141 -5.92 8.04 -14.26
CA ARG A 141 -6.81 7.76 -13.14
C ARG A 141 -6.08 7.00 -12.05
N PHE A 142 -6.17 7.44 -10.81
CA PHE A 142 -5.60 6.70 -9.69
C PHE A 142 -6.45 6.83 -8.42
N THR A 143 -6.29 5.88 -7.50
CA THR A 143 -6.90 5.96 -6.17
C THR A 143 -5.85 6.18 -5.09
N TRP A 144 -6.25 6.72 -3.94
CA TRP A 144 -5.38 6.80 -2.75
C TRP A 144 -6.17 6.52 -1.46
N SER A 145 -5.51 5.91 -0.47
CA SER A 145 -6.03 5.70 0.88
C SER A 145 -4.94 5.13 1.80
N GLY A 146 -5.22 5.00 3.10
CA GLY A 146 -4.43 4.24 4.07
C GLY A 146 -5.27 3.27 4.92
N ASP A 147 -4.63 2.73 5.96
CA ASP A 147 -5.29 2.11 7.12
C ASP A 147 -6.03 0.78 6.82
N THR A 148 -5.28 -0.31 6.78
CA THR A 148 -5.77 -1.66 6.46
C THR A 148 -5.59 -2.65 7.61
N ALA A 149 -6.71 -3.18 8.10
CA ALA A 149 -6.83 -4.24 9.10
C ALA A 149 -6.34 -3.86 10.51
N GLY A 150 -6.79 -2.70 10.99
CA GLY A 150 -6.43 -2.09 12.27
C GLY A 150 -7.53 -2.05 13.33
N GLN A 151 -7.13 -1.66 14.55
CA GLN A 151 -8.01 -1.42 15.71
C GLN A 151 -9.01 -2.54 16.08
N GLY A 152 -8.69 -3.78 15.71
CA GLY A 152 -9.51 -4.97 15.99
C GLY A 152 -10.31 -5.49 14.80
N TRP A 153 -10.25 -4.82 13.66
CA TRP A 153 -11.06 -5.11 12.48
C TRP A 153 -10.21 -5.72 11.36
N GLY A 154 -10.09 -7.05 11.34
CA GLY A 154 -9.42 -7.82 10.29
C GLY A 154 -10.37 -8.31 9.19
N ILE A 155 -10.00 -9.38 8.50
CA ILE A 155 -10.78 -9.95 7.40
C ILE A 155 -12.12 -10.48 7.93
N ASP A 156 -13.24 -9.89 7.47
CA ASP A 156 -14.61 -10.28 7.80
C ASP A 156 -15.22 -11.21 6.72
N ASP A 157 -16.54 -11.40 6.76
CA ASP A 157 -17.27 -12.22 5.78
C ASP A 157 -17.32 -11.60 4.38
N LYS A 158 -17.20 -10.28 4.28
CA LYS A 158 -17.07 -9.55 3.01
C LYS A 158 -15.61 -9.34 2.58
N GLY A 159 -14.64 -9.79 3.38
CA GLY A 159 -13.24 -9.46 3.20
C GLY A 159 -12.97 -7.95 3.21
N MET A 160 -11.80 -7.56 2.74
CA MET A 160 -11.38 -6.16 2.61
C MET A 160 -12.01 -5.50 1.36
N TYR A 161 -13.34 -5.54 1.28
CA TYR A 161 -14.14 -5.19 0.10
C TYR A 161 -13.86 -3.79 -0.51
N THR A 162 -13.34 -2.83 0.26
CA THR A 162 -12.97 -1.50 -0.28
C THR A 162 -11.94 -1.62 -1.41
N TYR A 163 -11.03 -2.61 -1.36
CA TYR A 163 -10.10 -2.91 -2.46
C TYR A 163 -10.83 -3.33 -3.75
N ALA A 164 -11.91 -4.10 -3.64
CA ALA A 164 -12.73 -4.46 -4.80
C ALA A 164 -13.46 -3.25 -5.38
N THR A 165 -13.98 -2.36 -4.52
CA THR A 165 -14.59 -1.11 -4.96
C THR A 165 -13.60 -0.23 -5.70
N MET A 166 -12.38 -0.02 -5.18
CA MET A 166 -11.33 0.71 -5.88
C MET A 166 -10.98 0.07 -7.23
N ALA A 167 -10.83 -1.26 -7.28
CA ALA A 167 -10.48 -1.96 -8.51
C ALA A 167 -11.53 -1.80 -9.64
N ARG A 168 -12.81 -1.60 -9.31
CA ARG A 168 -13.88 -1.32 -10.31
C ARG A 168 -13.64 -0.04 -11.10
N HIS A 169 -12.93 0.94 -10.53
CA HIS A 169 -12.60 2.19 -11.21
C HIS A 169 -11.48 2.05 -12.25
N THR A 170 -10.87 0.86 -12.34
CA THR A 170 -9.74 0.54 -13.22
C THR A 170 -8.62 1.60 -13.15
N PRO A 171 -8.10 1.89 -11.94
CA PRO A 171 -7.04 2.88 -11.80
C PRO A 171 -5.74 2.42 -12.48
N ASP A 172 -4.98 3.37 -13.00
CA ASP A 172 -3.62 3.20 -13.51
C ASP A 172 -2.67 2.72 -12.41
N PHE A 173 -2.87 3.20 -11.18
CA PHE A 173 -2.15 2.79 -9.97
C PHE A 173 -2.95 3.17 -8.70
N PHE A 174 -2.56 2.60 -7.57
CA PHE A 174 -3.10 2.92 -6.24
C PHE A 174 -1.98 3.44 -5.33
N LEU A 175 -2.22 4.56 -4.64
CA LEU A 175 -1.32 5.11 -3.63
C LEU A 175 -1.75 4.61 -2.24
N HIS A 176 -0.93 3.77 -1.60
CA HIS A 176 -1.17 3.36 -0.22
C HIS A 176 -0.35 4.23 0.73
N SER A 177 -1.01 5.13 1.46
CA SER A 177 -0.38 6.20 2.25
C SER A 177 0.10 5.75 3.64
N GLY A 178 0.48 4.48 3.82
CA GLY A 178 0.84 3.92 5.12
C GLY A 178 -0.29 3.18 5.84
N ASP A 179 0.01 2.63 7.00
CA ASP A 179 -0.85 1.69 7.75
C ASP A 179 -1.35 0.54 6.87
N THR A 180 -0.47 0.05 6.01
CA THR A 180 -0.69 -1.13 5.18
C THR A 180 -0.85 -2.37 6.01
N ILE A 181 -0.27 -2.39 7.21
CA ILE A 181 -0.48 -3.42 8.23
C ILE A 181 -0.61 -2.77 9.60
N TYR A 182 -1.19 -3.52 10.55
CA TYR A 182 -1.16 -3.19 11.97
C TYR A 182 -0.36 -4.24 12.72
N ALA A 183 0.92 -3.94 12.98
CA ALA A 183 1.86 -4.83 13.65
C ALA A 183 1.70 -4.85 15.18
N ASP A 184 1.01 -3.87 15.73
CA ASP A 184 0.92 -3.56 17.14
C ASP A 184 -0.54 -3.54 17.67
N GLY A 185 -1.48 -3.90 16.81
CA GLY A 185 -2.91 -4.03 17.11
C GLY A 185 -3.38 -5.48 17.08
N PRO A 186 -3.28 -6.23 18.19
CA PRO A 186 -3.76 -7.61 18.25
C PRO A 186 -5.25 -7.74 17.94
N LEU A 187 -5.59 -8.71 17.09
CA LEU A 187 -6.95 -9.06 16.74
C LEU A 187 -7.51 -10.12 17.69
N LYS A 188 -8.79 -9.98 18.01
CA LYS A 188 -9.60 -11.02 18.66
C LYS A 188 -10.44 -11.73 17.61
N ALA A 189 -10.84 -12.98 17.86
CA ALA A 189 -11.72 -13.70 16.93
C ALA A 189 -13.08 -13.00 16.79
N GLU A 190 -13.60 -12.50 17.90
CA GLU A 190 -14.87 -11.79 17.97
C GLU A 190 -14.70 -10.50 18.78
N VAL A 191 -15.42 -9.45 18.38
CA VAL A 191 -15.51 -8.18 19.11
C VAL A 191 -16.99 -7.83 19.26
N GLU A 192 -17.42 -7.57 20.48
CA GLU A 192 -18.79 -7.11 20.76
C GLU A 192 -18.96 -5.66 20.34
N LEU A 193 -20.05 -5.36 19.62
CA LEU A 193 -20.37 -4.04 19.12
C LEU A 193 -21.40 -3.36 20.04
N LYS A 194 -21.46 -2.02 19.98
CA LYS A 194 -22.36 -1.22 20.83
C LYS A 194 -23.84 -1.54 20.65
N ASP A 195 -24.23 -2.02 19.47
CA ASP A 195 -25.60 -2.40 19.13
C ASP A 195 -25.97 -3.84 19.58
N GLY A 196 -25.05 -4.53 20.26
CA GLY A 196 -25.22 -5.91 20.73
C GLY A 196 -24.90 -6.97 19.68
N THR A 197 -24.55 -6.59 18.46
CA THR A 197 -24.05 -7.51 17.44
C THR A 197 -22.56 -7.81 17.64
N LYS A 198 -22.00 -8.70 16.82
CA LYS A 198 -20.59 -9.09 16.90
C LYS A 198 -19.91 -8.91 15.55
N TRP A 199 -18.72 -8.33 15.59
CA TRP A 199 -17.76 -8.45 14.51
C TRP A 199 -17.04 -9.80 14.61
N ILE A 200 -16.84 -10.46 13.47
CA ILE A 200 -16.13 -11.74 13.40
C ILE A 200 -14.96 -11.60 12.44
N ASN A 201 -13.75 -11.73 12.98
CA ASN A 201 -12.53 -11.86 12.18
C ASN A 201 -12.46 -13.30 11.65
N LYS A 202 -12.86 -13.51 10.40
CA LYS A 202 -12.94 -14.84 9.74
C LYS A 202 -11.58 -15.48 9.56
N VAL A 203 -10.54 -14.66 9.40
CA VAL A 203 -9.15 -15.09 9.39
C VAL A 203 -8.46 -14.53 10.62
N LEU A 204 -7.80 -15.41 11.38
CA LEU A 204 -7.00 -15.02 12.54
C LEU A 204 -5.78 -15.93 12.67
N THR A 205 -4.64 -15.44 12.19
CA THR A 205 -3.34 -16.11 12.33
C THR A 205 -2.73 -15.83 13.70
N ASP A 206 -1.77 -16.64 14.11
CA ASP A 206 -1.11 -16.48 15.42
C ASP A 206 -0.36 -15.15 15.53
N GLU A 207 0.24 -14.69 14.43
CA GLU A 207 0.93 -13.41 14.36
C GLU A 207 -0.03 -12.22 14.58
N LYS A 208 -1.31 -12.34 14.24
CA LYS A 208 -2.30 -11.29 14.53
C LYS A 208 -2.83 -11.32 15.98
N ARG A 209 -2.47 -12.30 16.81
CA ARG A 209 -2.96 -12.42 18.19
C ARG A 209 -2.15 -11.64 19.22
N LYS A 210 -0.98 -11.11 18.83
CA LYS A 210 -0.13 -10.28 19.68
C LYS A 210 0.59 -9.21 18.85
N VAL A 211 1.31 -8.34 19.54
CA VAL A 211 2.21 -7.38 18.88
C VAL A 211 3.40 -8.11 18.23
N ALA A 212 3.82 -7.65 17.07
CA ALA A 212 4.99 -8.15 16.38
C ALA A 212 6.27 -7.62 17.03
N GLU A 213 7.21 -8.52 17.27
CA GLU A 213 8.50 -8.19 17.87
C GLU A 213 9.64 -8.75 17.03
N THR A 214 9.44 -9.92 16.43
CA THR A 214 10.41 -10.60 15.58
C THR A 214 10.17 -10.32 14.10
N LEU A 215 11.19 -10.49 13.27
CA LEU A 215 11.05 -10.36 11.81
C LEU A 215 9.99 -11.32 11.24
N ALA A 216 9.89 -12.54 11.77
CA ALA A 216 8.89 -13.51 11.33
C ALA A 216 7.46 -13.04 11.64
N GLU A 217 7.25 -12.41 12.80
CA GLU A 217 5.96 -11.83 13.17
C GLU A 217 5.61 -10.63 12.29
N TYR A 218 6.55 -9.71 12.04
CA TYR A 218 6.33 -8.61 11.10
C TYR A 218 5.97 -9.13 9.69
N ARG A 219 6.68 -10.13 9.17
CA ARG A 219 6.32 -10.80 7.91
C ARG A 219 4.92 -11.42 7.96
N GLY A 220 4.51 -11.96 9.11
CA GLY A 220 3.16 -12.48 9.35
C GLY A 220 2.07 -11.42 9.18
N GLN A 221 2.31 -10.19 9.63
CA GLN A 221 1.39 -9.06 9.48
C GLN A 221 1.14 -8.73 8.00
N TRP A 222 2.20 -8.68 7.19
CA TRP A 222 2.11 -8.46 5.74
C TRP A 222 1.36 -9.58 5.03
N LYS A 223 1.71 -10.82 5.36
CA LYS A 223 1.07 -12.01 4.79
C LYS A 223 -0.44 -12.04 5.08
N TYR A 224 -0.85 -11.64 6.28
CA TYR A 224 -2.26 -11.63 6.69
C TYR A 224 -3.15 -10.83 5.73
N ASN A 225 -2.78 -9.59 5.39
CA ASN A 225 -3.58 -8.77 4.47
C ASN A 225 -3.62 -9.36 3.05
N MET A 226 -2.58 -10.09 2.64
CA MET A 226 -2.55 -10.81 1.36
C MET A 226 -3.27 -12.17 1.40
N MET A 227 -3.87 -12.58 2.53
CA MET A 227 -4.79 -13.72 2.57
C MET A 227 -6.18 -13.33 2.03
N ASP A 228 -6.52 -12.05 2.12
CA ASP A 228 -7.77 -11.50 1.59
C ASP A 228 -7.85 -11.63 0.05
N GLU A 229 -9.03 -11.93 -0.46
CA GLU A 229 -9.23 -12.12 -1.90
C GLU A 229 -9.29 -10.79 -2.67
N HIS A 230 -9.85 -9.73 -2.07
CA HIS A 230 -9.98 -8.42 -2.70
C HIS A 230 -8.62 -7.72 -2.78
N CYS A 231 -7.82 -7.80 -1.72
CA CYS A 231 -6.43 -7.33 -1.72
C CYS A 231 -5.61 -8.03 -2.82
N ARG A 232 -5.67 -9.36 -2.92
CA ARG A 232 -4.94 -10.10 -3.96
C ARG A 232 -5.44 -9.80 -5.37
N ALA A 233 -6.75 -9.69 -5.55
CA ALA A 233 -7.35 -9.39 -6.85
C ALA A 233 -6.94 -8.01 -7.35
N MET A 234 -6.98 -6.98 -6.50
CA MET A 234 -6.55 -5.64 -6.86
C MET A 234 -5.06 -5.59 -7.18
N ASN A 235 -4.21 -6.17 -6.33
CA ASN A 235 -2.75 -6.22 -6.55
C ASN A 235 -2.34 -6.93 -7.84
N ALA A 236 -3.15 -7.87 -8.34
CA ALA A 236 -2.88 -8.57 -9.59
C ALA A 236 -3.13 -7.71 -10.85
N VAL A 237 -3.89 -6.61 -10.74
CA VAL A 237 -4.30 -5.80 -11.89
C VAL A 237 -3.99 -4.31 -11.77
N CYS A 238 -3.66 -3.84 -10.58
CA CYS A 238 -3.35 -2.45 -10.28
C CYS A 238 -2.01 -2.39 -9.55
N PRO A 239 -1.01 -1.65 -10.07
CA PRO A 239 0.22 -1.42 -9.32
C PRO A 239 -0.05 -0.56 -8.09
N THR A 240 0.51 -0.96 -6.95
CA THR A 240 0.42 -0.24 -5.68
C THR A 240 1.73 0.49 -5.41
N PHE A 241 1.66 1.80 -5.21
CA PHE A 241 2.77 2.63 -4.80
C PHE A 241 2.69 2.83 -3.29
N PHE A 242 3.51 2.07 -2.57
CA PHE A 242 3.50 2.04 -1.12
C PHE A 242 4.30 3.21 -0.52
N GLN A 243 3.70 3.80 0.51
CA GLN A 243 4.31 4.57 1.59
C GLN A 243 4.08 3.79 2.89
N TRP A 244 4.81 4.12 3.96
CA TRP A 244 4.54 3.58 5.30
C TRP A 244 4.16 4.70 6.26
N ASP A 245 3.61 4.30 7.40
CA ASP A 245 3.33 5.16 8.53
C ASP A 245 3.80 4.45 9.82
N ASP A 246 3.12 4.63 10.95
CA ASP A 246 3.58 4.07 12.22
C ASP A 246 3.23 2.62 12.44
N HIS A 247 2.04 2.17 12.03
CA HIS A 247 1.57 0.84 12.38
C HIS A 247 2.29 -0.30 11.66
N GLU A 248 3.12 0.00 10.66
CA GLU A 248 4.15 -0.91 10.17
C GLU A 248 5.16 -1.32 11.26
N VAL A 249 5.38 -0.49 12.28
CA VAL A 249 6.33 -0.70 13.38
C VAL A 249 5.61 -0.81 14.73
N VAL A 250 5.06 0.31 15.21
CA VAL A 250 4.31 0.50 16.45
C VAL A 250 3.67 1.89 16.46
N ASN A 251 2.42 2.02 16.92
CA ASN A 251 1.66 3.26 16.99
C ASN A 251 2.49 4.43 17.53
N ASN A 252 2.44 5.56 16.83
CA ASN A 252 3.11 6.82 17.15
C ASN A 252 4.63 6.67 17.33
N TRP A 253 5.31 5.84 16.54
CA TRP A 253 6.75 5.67 16.73
C TRP A 253 7.55 6.89 16.27
N SER A 254 8.57 7.18 17.06
CA SER A 254 9.66 8.10 16.79
C SER A 254 10.89 7.58 17.56
N GLY A 255 12.04 8.23 17.39
CA GLY A 255 13.25 7.89 18.16
C GLY A 255 13.09 7.98 19.69
N SER A 256 12.05 8.66 20.18
CA SER A 256 11.76 8.81 21.62
C SER A 256 10.65 7.90 22.16
N LYS A 257 10.08 7.01 21.34
CA LYS A 257 9.02 6.12 21.79
C LYS A 257 9.53 5.22 22.93
N ASP A 258 8.80 5.22 24.04
CA ASP A 258 9.11 4.41 25.22
C ASP A 258 8.06 3.30 25.36
N LEU A 259 8.52 2.04 25.33
CA LEU A 259 7.69 0.85 25.49
C LEU A 259 7.83 0.22 26.89
N THR A 260 8.61 0.81 27.81
CA THR A 260 8.90 0.21 29.12
C THR A 260 7.64 -0.11 29.91
N ALA A 261 6.64 0.76 29.85
CA ALA A 261 5.34 0.58 30.51
C ALA A 261 4.30 -0.23 29.70
N ASP A 262 4.62 -0.66 28.48
CA ASP A 262 3.71 -1.46 27.65
C ASP A 262 4.01 -2.96 27.78
N ASP A 263 3.24 -3.63 28.63
CA ASP A 263 3.39 -5.06 28.93
C ASP A 263 3.10 -5.99 27.74
N ARG A 264 2.54 -5.47 26.63
CA ARG A 264 2.36 -6.26 25.40
C ARG A 264 3.70 -6.60 24.74
N TYR A 265 4.71 -5.76 24.97
CA TYR A 265 6.05 -5.91 24.39
C TYR A 265 7.02 -6.48 25.41
N THR A 266 7.76 -7.51 25.02
CA THR A 266 8.95 -7.99 25.72
C THR A 266 10.21 -7.27 25.23
N GLU A 267 10.30 -7.01 23.93
CA GLU A 267 11.32 -6.17 23.32
C GLU A 267 10.96 -4.69 23.51
N LYS A 268 11.86 -3.93 24.14
CA LYS A 268 11.64 -2.51 24.47
C LYS A 268 12.39 -1.56 23.54
N SER A 269 13.31 -2.07 22.72
CA SER A 269 14.06 -1.30 21.75
C SER A 269 13.23 -1.02 20.50
N VAL A 270 12.68 0.20 20.42
CA VAL A 270 11.97 0.67 19.23
C VAL A 270 12.85 0.66 17.98
N GLY A 271 14.15 0.98 18.11
CA GLY A 271 15.09 0.88 16.99
C GLY A 271 15.24 -0.55 16.46
N LEU A 272 15.22 -1.57 17.33
CA LEU A 272 15.27 -2.96 16.88
C LEU A 272 13.97 -3.39 16.21
N LEU A 273 12.82 -3.01 16.78
CA LEU A 273 11.50 -3.24 16.17
C LEU A 273 11.41 -2.59 14.79
N GLN A 274 11.78 -1.32 14.68
CA GLN A 274 11.85 -0.57 13.43
C GLN A 274 12.75 -1.25 12.39
N SER A 275 13.94 -1.73 12.78
CA SER A 275 14.83 -2.42 11.83
C SER A 275 14.23 -3.71 11.26
N ARG A 276 13.49 -4.46 12.08
CA ARG A 276 12.80 -5.70 11.68
C ARG A 276 11.59 -5.40 10.80
N ALA A 277 10.79 -4.41 11.20
CA ALA A 277 9.64 -3.92 10.45
C ALA A 277 10.04 -3.39 9.07
N ALA A 278 11.06 -2.53 8.99
CA ALA A 278 11.58 -1.98 7.75
C ALA A 278 12.04 -3.09 6.79
N ARG A 279 12.73 -4.11 7.30
CA ARG A 279 13.09 -5.27 6.47
C ARG A 279 11.85 -5.99 5.94
N ALA A 280 10.84 -6.25 6.76
CA ALA A 280 9.60 -6.88 6.31
C ALA A 280 8.85 -6.03 5.28
N PHE A 281 8.72 -4.72 5.50
CA PHE A 281 8.12 -3.76 4.57
C PHE A 281 8.80 -3.83 3.19
N HIS A 282 10.13 -3.77 3.15
CA HIS A 282 10.88 -3.83 1.89
C HIS A 282 10.86 -5.22 1.24
N GLU A 283 10.75 -6.30 2.00
CA GLU A 283 10.61 -7.66 1.44
C GLU A 283 9.21 -7.87 0.82
N MET A 284 8.17 -7.29 1.42
CA MET A 284 6.77 -7.57 1.11
C MET A 284 6.13 -6.55 0.14
N THR A 285 6.82 -5.44 -0.16
CA THR A 285 6.34 -4.43 -1.11
C THR A 285 7.17 -4.41 -2.40
N PRO A 286 6.55 -4.13 -3.57
CA PRO A 286 7.22 -3.93 -4.86
C PRO A 286 7.89 -2.56 -4.97
N ILE A 287 8.49 -2.04 -3.90
CA ILE A 287 9.30 -0.80 -3.95
C ILE A 287 10.67 -1.10 -4.56
N ARG A 288 11.16 -0.17 -5.38
CA ARG A 288 12.51 -0.21 -5.97
C ARG A 288 13.58 -0.11 -4.89
N PHE A 289 14.63 -0.91 -5.05
CA PHE A 289 15.79 -0.81 -4.19
C PHE A 289 16.62 0.43 -4.54
N THR A 290 16.98 1.23 -3.54
CA THR A 290 17.89 2.38 -3.68
C THR A 290 19.24 2.03 -3.05
N PRO A 291 20.27 1.65 -3.83
CA PRO A 291 21.55 1.20 -3.26
C PRO A 291 22.28 2.23 -2.42
N ALA A 292 22.13 3.52 -2.74
CA ALA A 292 22.75 4.62 -2.01
C ALA A 292 22.17 4.81 -0.60
N GLU A 293 20.93 4.36 -0.38
CA GLU A 293 20.23 4.44 0.91
C GLU A 293 19.32 3.20 1.04
N PRO A 294 19.88 2.03 1.40
CA PRO A 294 19.10 0.80 1.56
C PRO A 294 17.98 1.00 2.57
N GLY A 295 16.75 0.64 2.21
CA GLY A 295 15.59 0.81 3.09
C GLY A 295 14.87 2.16 2.97
N ARG A 296 15.32 3.04 2.07
CA ARG A 296 14.65 4.31 1.78
C ARG A 296 13.22 4.13 1.27
N VAL A 297 12.28 4.88 1.84
CA VAL A 297 10.86 4.91 1.43
C VAL A 297 10.56 6.13 0.55
N TYR A 298 11.01 7.33 0.96
CA TYR A 298 10.74 8.56 0.23
C TYR A 298 11.38 8.55 -1.16
N ARG A 299 10.60 8.85 -2.19
CA ARG A 299 11.02 8.77 -3.60
C ARG A 299 10.08 9.55 -4.50
N LYS A 300 10.48 9.70 -5.76
CA LYS A 300 9.65 10.32 -6.81
C LYS A 300 9.32 9.27 -7.86
N ILE A 301 8.06 9.21 -8.26
CA ILE A 301 7.62 8.47 -9.46
C ILE A 301 7.12 9.47 -10.48
N ALA A 302 7.77 9.52 -11.64
CA ALA A 302 7.34 10.33 -12.77
C ALA A 302 6.32 9.54 -13.61
N TYR A 303 5.09 10.03 -13.67
CA TYR A 303 3.98 9.39 -14.38
C TYR A 303 3.59 10.20 -15.63
N GLY A 304 4.55 10.29 -16.56
CA GLY A 304 4.40 11.04 -17.80
C GLY A 304 4.45 12.56 -17.61
N PRO A 305 4.00 13.33 -18.62
CA PRO A 305 4.08 14.80 -18.59
C PRO A 305 3.04 15.48 -17.70
N LEU A 306 2.04 14.75 -17.18
CA LEU A 306 0.95 15.34 -16.41
C LEU A 306 1.12 15.23 -14.91
N LEU A 307 1.85 14.22 -14.43
CA LEU A 307 1.91 13.89 -13.01
C LEU A 307 3.30 13.46 -12.58
N ASP A 308 3.81 14.13 -11.55
CA ASP A 308 4.87 13.61 -10.69
C ASP A 308 4.29 13.34 -9.30
N VAL A 309 4.57 12.17 -8.72
CA VAL A 309 4.20 11.82 -7.34
C VAL A 309 5.44 11.79 -6.46
N PHE A 310 5.43 12.56 -5.37
CA PHE A 310 6.51 12.70 -4.40
C PHE A 310 6.07 12.04 -3.09
N PHE A 311 6.66 10.89 -2.78
CA PHE A 311 6.39 10.15 -1.55
C PHE A 311 7.27 10.67 -0.43
N LEU A 312 6.66 11.01 0.70
CA LEU A 312 7.37 11.37 1.91
C LEU A 312 7.60 10.14 2.81
N ASP A 313 8.25 10.39 3.94
CA ASP A 313 8.55 9.44 5.02
C ASP A 313 8.67 10.31 6.26
N LEU A 314 7.55 10.55 6.93
CA LEU A 314 7.53 11.40 8.13
C LEU A 314 7.84 10.62 9.40
N ARG A 315 8.43 9.42 9.28
CA ARG A 315 8.71 8.51 10.38
C ARG A 315 10.20 8.31 10.63
N SER A 316 10.97 7.99 9.59
CA SER A 316 12.39 7.62 9.74
C SER A 316 13.30 8.74 10.22
N TYR A 317 12.99 9.98 9.84
CA TYR A 317 13.91 11.11 9.96
C TYR A 317 13.42 12.20 10.92
N ARG A 318 12.29 11.96 11.60
CA ARG A 318 11.63 12.90 12.51
C ARG A 318 12.34 13.04 13.85
N GLY A 319 12.13 14.18 14.49
CA GLY A 319 12.41 14.42 15.89
C GLY A 319 11.42 13.69 16.82
N PRO A 320 11.60 13.81 18.15
CA PRO A 320 10.77 13.13 19.14
C PRO A 320 9.31 13.62 19.12
N ASN A 321 8.39 12.82 19.64
CA ASN A 321 6.98 13.20 19.87
C ASN A 321 6.80 14.03 21.16
N GLY A 322 7.59 15.10 21.27
CA GLY A 322 7.46 16.08 22.35
C GLY A 322 6.33 17.07 22.10
N ASP A 323 6.31 18.15 22.88
CA ASP A 323 5.30 19.21 22.76
C ASP A 323 5.37 19.97 21.42
N ALA A 324 6.47 19.85 20.69
CA ALA A 324 6.71 20.44 19.36
C ALA A 324 6.48 21.96 19.31
N VAL A 325 7.05 22.67 20.29
CA VAL A 325 6.90 24.14 20.45
C VAL A 325 8.20 24.91 20.19
N GLU A 326 9.22 24.27 19.62
CA GLU A 326 10.49 24.91 19.31
C GLU A 326 10.28 26.09 18.34
N THR A 327 10.91 27.22 18.60
CA THR A 327 10.80 28.41 17.72
C THR A 327 11.87 28.46 16.63
N GLU A 328 12.79 27.48 16.63
CA GLU A 328 13.91 27.40 15.70
C GLU A 328 14.06 25.98 15.13
N MET A 329 14.64 25.89 13.94
CA MET A 329 14.90 24.61 13.28
C MET A 329 16.05 23.87 13.99
N THR A 330 15.74 22.74 14.59
CA THR A 330 16.66 21.86 15.32
C THR A 330 16.37 20.41 14.96
N PRO A 331 17.22 19.44 15.30
CA PRO A 331 16.88 18.03 15.13
C PRO A 331 15.55 17.62 15.80
N GLN A 332 15.16 18.30 16.88
CA GLN A 332 13.93 18.01 17.62
C GLN A 332 12.66 18.47 16.90
N SER A 333 12.74 19.58 16.16
CA SER A 333 11.63 20.16 15.41
C SER A 333 11.48 19.63 13.99
N ARG A 334 12.16 18.54 13.63
CA ARG A 334 12.03 17.90 12.31
C ARG A 334 10.87 16.91 12.29
N ILE A 335 10.21 16.81 11.14
CA ILE A 335 9.23 15.79 10.78
C ILE A 335 9.59 15.11 9.46
N ILE A 336 10.07 15.87 8.46
CA ILE A 336 10.56 15.35 7.17
C ILE A 336 12.04 15.00 7.27
N GLY A 337 12.82 15.81 7.99
CA GLY A 337 14.26 15.62 8.12
C GLY A 337 15.08 16.28 7.01
N GLU A 338 16.34 16.58 7.35
CA GLU A 338 17.17 17.51 6.58
C GLU A 338 17.53 17.06 5.16
N GLU A 339 17.89 15.79 4.98
CA GLU A 339 18.28 15.31 3.66
C GLU A 339 17.06 15.13 2.75
N GLN A 340 15.94 14.68 3.32
CA GLN A 340 14.69 14.52 2.59
C GLN A 340 14.09 15.87 2.20
N ILE A 341 14.11 16.89 3.06
CA ILE A 341 13.56 18.21 2.69
C ILE A 341 14.38 18.88 1.58
N LYS A 342 15.73 18.74 1.61
CA LYS A 342 16.61 19.19 0.52
C LYS A 342 16.31 18.45 -0.78
N TRP A 343 16.11 17.14 -0.70
CA TRP A 343 15.71 16.31 -1.84
C TRP A 343 14.36 16.79 -2.40
N LEU A 344 13.34 16.97 -1.57
CA LEU A 344 12.00 17.34 -2.00
C LEU A 344 11.99 18.69 -2.73
N LYS A 345 12.64 19.71 -2.15
CA LYS A 345 12.78 21.03 -2.76
C LYS A 345 13.42 20.94 -4.14
N ARG A 346 14.51 20.18 -4.27
CA ARG A 346 15.21 19.96 -5.54
C ARG A 346 14.33 19.24 -6.56
N GLU A 347 13.68 18.15 -6.18
CA GLU A 347 12.87 17.36 -7.12
C GLU A 347 11.61 18.12 -7.58
N LEU A 348 10.99 18.92 -6.69
CA LEU A 348 9.88 19.80 -7.04
C LEU A 348 10.32 20.89 -8.04
N ALA A 349 11.46 21.54 -7.80
CA ALA A 349 12.01 22.56 -8.71
C ALA A 349 12.39 21.97 -10.09
N ASN A 350 12.82 20.71 -10.12
CA ASN A 350 13.17 20.01 -11.36
C ASN A 350 11.95 19.44 -12.10
N SER A 351 10.80 19.32 -11.45
CA SER A 351 9.59 18.76 -12.04
C SER A 351 9.12 19.61 -13.22
N LYS A 352 8.76 18.92 -14.31
CA LYS A 352 8.12 19.51 -15.50
C LYS A 352 6.71 18.95 -15.74
N ALA A 353 6.24 18.09 -14.85
CA ALA A 353 4.87 17.57 -14.92
C ALA A 353 3.86 18.70 -14.65
N THR A 354 2.65 18.62 -15.18
CA THR A 354 1.60 19.60 -14.86
C THR A 354 1.33 19.63 -13.36
N TRP A 355 0.99 18.48 -12.77
CA TRP A 355 0.68 18.32 -11.35
C TRP A 355 1.83 17.71 -10.57
N LYS A 356 2.05 18.23 -9.36
CA LYS A 356 2.97 17.66 -8.36
C LYS A 356 2.15 17.19 -7.16
N VAL A 357 1.89 15.89 -7.09
CA VAL A 357 1.20 15.29 -5.95
C VAL A 357 2.22 14.96 -4.88
N ILE A 358 2.06 15.52 -3.69
CA ILE A 358 2.88 15.22 -2.52
C ILE A 358 2.07 14.21 -1.67
N ALA A 359 2.50 12.95 -1.70
CA ALA A 359 1.94 11.88 -0.89
C ALA A 359 2.62 11.92 0.49
N SER A 360 1.82 12.23 1.51
CA SER A 360 2.26 12.42 2.89
C SER A 360 1.48 11.45 3.76
N ASP A 361 2.17 10.69 4.61
CA ASP A 361 1.53 9.66 5.45
C ASP A 361 0.54 10.32 6.42
N MET A 362 0.96 11.39 7.12
CA MET A 362 0.09 12.20 7.98
C MET A 362 -0.36 13.54 7.35
N PRO A 363 -1.47 14.12 7.83
CA PRO A 363 -1.97 15.44 7.42
C PRO A 363 -1.16 16.63 7.96
N ILE A 364 -1.28 17.77 7.29
CA ILE A 364 -0.52 19.00 7.59
C ILE A 364 -1.14 19.77 8.75
N GLY A 365 -2.45 20.00 8.71
CA GLY A 365 -3.15 20.93 9.60
C GLY A 365 -4.11 20.28 10.57
N ILE A 366 -4.19 18.95 10.60
CA ILE A 366 -4.99 18.22 11.58
C ILE A 366 -4.12 17.91 12.80
N ILE A 367 -4.62 18.25 13.98
CA ILE A 367 -3.94 17.96 15.24
C ILE A 367 -4.11 16.47 15.55
N VAL A 368 -2.98 15.76 15.58
CA VAL A 368 -2.90 14.37 16.04
C VAL A 368 -1.99 14.35 17.26
N TRP A 369 -2.54 13.93 18.39
CA TRP A 369 -1.83 13.90 19.67
C TRP A 369 -1.05 12.60 19.83
N ASN A 370 0.20 12.68 20.28
CA ASN A 370 0.98 11.49 20.61
C ASN A 370 0.35 10.71 21.79
N ASP A 371 -0.19 11.42 22.78
CA ASP A 371 -1.08 10.91 23.81
C ASP A 371 -2.45 11.60 23.68
N ALA A 372 -3.35 10.95 22.94
CA ALA A 372 -4.69 11.46 22.68
C ALA A 372 -5.57 11.58 23.93
N ALA A 373 -5.38 10.70 24.93
CA ALA A 373 -6.18 10.71 26.14
C ALA A 373 -5.90 11.96 26.99
N ASN A 374 -4.64 12.39 27.04
CA ASN A 374 -4.21 13.56 27.81
C ASN A 374 -3.95 14.81 26.95
N LYS A 375 -4.19 14.73 25.63
CA LYS A 375 -3.88 15.78 24.64
C LYS A 375 -2.46 16.32 24.79
N LYS A 376 -1.48 15.41 24.78
CA LYS A 376 -0.07 15.73 25.02
C LYS A 376 0.83 15.27 23.88
N GLY A 377 1.76 16.13 23.51
CA GLY A 377 2.76 15.91 22.46
C GLY A 377 2.15 15.85 21.06
N ALA A 378 2.96 16.18 20.06
CA ALA A 378 2.54 16.11 18.66
C ALA A 378 2.90 14.76 18.04
N GLU A 379 1.93 14.14 17.37
CA GLU A 379 2.14 13.03 16.45
C GLU A 379 2.28 13.54 15.02
N ALA A 380 1.32 14.33 14.54
CA ALA A 380 1.40 14.89 13.19
C ALA A 380 2.29 16.14 13.10
N ILE A 381 2.15 16.86 11.99
CA ILE A 381 2.80 18.15 11.71
C ILE A 381 2.28 19.24 12.65
N ALA A 382 0.95 19.35 12.76
CA ALA A 382 0.30 20.34 13.61
C ALA A 382 0.52 20.04 15.10
N ASN A 383 0.92 21.05 15.85
CA ASN A 383 1.23 20.93 17.28
C ASN A 383 0.10 21.40 18.21
N GLY A 384 -0.99 21.94 17.65
CA GLY A 384 -2.15 22.44 18.41
C GLY A 384 -1.90 23.77 19.12
N GLN A 385 -0.89 24.53 18.69
CA GLN A 385 -0.55 25.86 19.18
C GLN A 385 -0.74 26.88 18.05
N PRO A 386 -2.00 27.25 17.73
CA PRO A 386 -2.29 28.07 16.56
C PRO A 386 -1.54 29.41 16.64
N GLY A 387 -0.77 29.72 15.59
CA GLY A 387 0.03 30.94 15.58
C GLY A 387 1.13 30.91 14.53
N SER A 388 2.25 31.57 14.85
CA SER A 388 3.44 31.44 14.01
C SER A 388 3.93 30.00 14.04
N ALA A 389 4.36 29.48 12.89
CA ALA A 389 4.86 28.11 12.78
C ALA A 389 5.92 27.83 13.86
N SER A 390 5.75 26.70 14.55
CA SER A 390 6.65 26.23 15.60
C SER A 390 6.77 24.70 15.59
N GLY A 391 7.80 24.18 16.24
CA GLY A 391 8.16 22.77 16.19
C GLY A 391 8.24 22.26 14.75
N ARG A 392 7.47 21.21 14.49
CA ARG A 392 7.44 20.51 13.19
C ARG A 392 6.88 21.33 12.05
N GLU A 393 6.03 22.29 12.35
CA GLU A 393 5.49 23.21 11.35
C GLU A 393 6.58 24.06 10.70
N LEU A 394 7.73 24.24 11.34
CA LEU A 394 8.84 25.02 10.79
C LEU A 394 9.35 24.44 9.46
N GLU A 395 9.40 23.11 9.30
CA GLU A 395 9.84 22.49 8.04
C GLU A 395 8.81 22.70 6.93
N ILE A 396 7.53 22.66 7.28
CA ILE A 396 6.43 22.90 6.34
C ILE A 396 6.38 24.38 5.94
N ALA A 397 6.54 25.31 6.89
CA ALA A 397 6.62 26.74 6.60
C ALA A 397 7.77 27.06 5.63
N ASP A 398 8.96 26.48 5.85
CA ASP A 398 10.11 26.61 4.96
C ASP A 398 9.89 25.96 3.58
N LEU A 399 9.21 24.82 3.52
CA LEU A 399 8.84 24.17 2.26
C LEU A 399 7.85 25.00 1.45
N LEU A 400 6.76 25.44 2.08
CA LEU A 400 5.70 26.21 1.44
C LEU A 400 6.21 27.56 0.94
N ARG A 401 7.06 28.25 1.71
CA ARG A 401 7.79 29.44 1.26
C ARG A 401 8.67 29.14 0.05
N TYR A 402 9.41 28.04 0.08
CA TYR A 402 10.27 27.66 -1.04
C TYR A 402 9.46 27.40 -2.32
N ILE A 403 8.36 26.64 -2.23
CA ILE A 403 7.44 26.37 -3.34
C ILE A 403 6.96 27.67 -3.98
N LYS A 404 6.50 28.62 -3.16
CA LYS A 404 6.10 29.95 -3.60
C LYS A 404 7.25 30.71 -4.29
N ASN A 405 8.40 30.82 -3.63
CA ASN A 405 9.53 31.62 -4.14
C ASN A 405 10.18 31.03 -5.40
N ALA A 406 10.14 29.72 -5.56
CA ALA A 406 10.64 29.03 -6.74
C ALA A 406 9.63 28.98 -7.89
N GLY A 407 8.41 29.52 -7.72
CA GLY A 407 7.35 29.48 -8.74
C GLY A 407 6.90 28.06 -9.06
N ILE A 408 6.84 27.18 -8.05
CA ILE A 408 6.38 25.80 -8.23
C ILE A 408 4.85 25.79 -8.06
N ASP A 409 4.15 25.68 -9.18
CA ASP A 409 2.69 25.64 -9.22
C ASP A 409 2.13 24.20 -9.26
N ASN A 410 0.81 24.10 -9.05
CA ASN A 410 0.02 22.85 -9.16
C ASN A 410 0.44 21.76 -8.17
N THR A 411 0.71 22.15 -6.92
CA THR A 411 0.96 21.22 -5.82
C THR A 411 -0.37 20.80 -5.16
N VAL A 412 -0.52 19.50 -4.93
CA VAL A 412 -1.68 18.90 -4.23
C VAL A 412 -1.15 17.89 -3.21
N TRP A 413 -1.69 17.91 -2.00
CA TRP A 413 -1.32 16.98 -0.93
C TRP A 413 -2.38 15.88 -0.78
N LEU A 414 -1.94 14.63 -0.70
CA LEU A 414 -2.80 13.47 -0.44
C LEU A 414 -2.32 12.78 0.84
N THR A 415 -3.22 12.63 1.81
CA THR A 415 -2.90 12.16 3.18
C THR A 415 -3.87 11.10 3.70
N ALA A 416 -3.49 10.37 4.75
CA ALA A 416 -4.28 9.36 5.45
C ALA A 416 -4.17 9.52 6.99
N ASP A 417 -3.86 8.46 7.74
CA ASP A 417 -3.64 8.38 9.21
C ASP A 417 -4.87 8.60 10.10
N VAL A 418 -5.73 9.57 9.78
CA VAL A 418 -6.76 10.04 10.73
C VAL A 418 -8.08 9.26 10.71
N HIS A 419 -8.21 8.30 9.79
CA HIS A 419 -9.35 7.37 9.66
C HIS A 419 -10.71 8.06 9.45
N TYR A 420 -10.72 9.11 8.63
CA TYR A 420 -11.90 9.67 7.99
C TYR A 420 -11.50 10.33 6.67
N THR A 421 -12.49 10.82 5.91
CA THR A 421 -12.21 11.56 4.68
C THR A 421 -12.60 13.03 4.77
N ALA A 422 -11.74 13.90 4.23
CA ALA A 422 -11.92 15.34 4.25
C ALA A 422 -11.22 16.05 3.09
N ALA A 423 -11.68 17.26 2.80
CA ALA A 423 -11.03 18.17 1.87
C ALA A 423 -10.72 19.49 2.58
N HIS A 424 -9.44 19.88 2.58
CA HIS A 424 -8.95 21.14 3.13
C HIS A 424 -8.37 22.02 2.04
N TYR A 425 -8.73 23.30 2.05
CA TYR A 425 -8.08 24.31 1.24
C TYR A 425 -7.27 25.23 2.14
N TYR A 426 -5.95 25.26 1.95
CA TYR A 426 -5.05 26.08 2.74
C TYR A 426 -4.96 27.47 2.13
N ASN A 427 -5.39 28.47 2.89
CA ASN A 427 -5.48 29.85 2.41
C ASN A 427 -4.57 30.78 3.24
N PRO A 428 -3.52 31.38 2.64
CA PRO A 428 -2.61 32.26 3.35
C PRO A 428 -3.31 33.50 3.96
N GLU A 429 -4.44 33.94 3.40
CA GLU A 429 -5.22 35.06 3.97
C GLU A 429 -5.92 34.70 5.29
N LYS A 430 -6.08 33.42 5.58
CA LYS A 430 -6.67 32.90 6.83
C LYS A 430 -5.63 32.26 7.76
N ALA A 431 -4.38 32.21 7.32
CA ALA A 431 -3.28 31.61 8.05
C ALA A 431 -2.59 32.62 8.95
N ALA A 432 -2.00 32.13 10.05
CA ALA A 432 -1.08 32.92 10.84
C ALA A 432 0.30 33.02 10.18
N PHE A 433 0.78 31.96 9.52
CA PHE A 433 1.93 32.02 8.61
C PHE A 433 1.46 32.29 7.18
N GLN A 434 1.76 33.45 6.59
CA GLN A 434 1.15 33.87 5.30
C GLN A 434 2.08 33.71 4.08
N ASP A 435 3.30 33.24 4.26
CA ASP A 435 4.30 33.23 3.19
C ASP A 435 4.27 31.94 2.35
N PHE A 436 3.12 31.68 1.72
CA PHE A 436 2.91 30.54 0.83
C PHE A 436 1.81 30.82 -0.22
N ASN A 437 1.76 30.02 -1.28
CA ASN A 437 0.66 30.04 -2.25
C ASN A 437 -0.45 29.08 -1.79
N PRO A 438 -1.75 29.39 -2.01
CA PRO A 438 -2.82 28.51 -1.59
C PRO A 438 -2.75 27.14 -2.29
N PHE A 439 -3.16 26.08 -1.60
CA PHE A 439 -3.12 24.72 -2.12
C PHE A 439 -4.22 23.85 -1.49
N TRP A 440 -4.44 22.66 -2.08
CA TRP A 440 -5.37 21.67 -1.58
C TRP A 440 -4.67 20.51 -0.88
N GLU A 441 -5.26 20.05 0.22
CA GLU A 441 -5.01 18.75 0.83
C GLU A 441 -6.30 17.93 0.81
N PHE A 442 -6.18 16.66 0.44
CA PHE A 442 -7.26 15.70 0.51
C PHE A 442 -6.86 14.52 1.38
N VAL A 443 -7.70 14.24 2.38
CA VAL A 443 -7.50 13.18 3.36
C VAL A 443 -8.42 12.02 3.03
N SER A 444 -7.91 10.79 2.98
CA SER A 444 -8.76 9.61 2.84
C SER A 444 -8.21 8.37 3.51
N GLY A 445 -9.08 7.75 4.30
CA GLY A 445 -8.91 6.52 5.04
C GLY A 445 -10.07 6.38 6.03
N PRO A 446 -10.33 5.21 6.63
CA PRO A 446 -9.55 4.00 6.49
C PRO A 446 -10.12 3.08 5.39
N LEU A 447 -9.28 2.19 4.86
CA LEU A 447 -9.71 1.15 3.90
C LEU A 447 -10.46 0.02 4.58
N HIS A 448 -9.93 -0.47 5.70
CA HIS A 448 -10.51 -1.57 6.48
C HIS A 448 -10.00 -1.52 7.93
N ALA A 449 -10.19 -0.40 8.61
CA ALA A 449 -9.73 -0.17 9.98
C ALA A 449 -10.78 0.63 10.78
N GLY A 450 -10.47 0.91 12.04
CA GLY A 450 -11.42 1.55 12.95
C GLY A 450 -11.62 3.01 12.57
N THR A 451 -12.84 3.53 12.53
CA THR A 451 -13.03 4.92 12.06
C THR A 451 -12.99 5.93 13.20
N PHE A 452 -12.37 7.09 12.98
CA PHE A 452 -12.18 8.13 13.99
C PHE A 452 -12.54 9.53 13.49
N GLY A 453 -12.41 10.51 14.38
CA GLY A 453 -12.47 11.93 14.06
C GLY A 453 -13.87 12.56 14.16
N PRO A 454 -14.05 13.76 13.57
CA PRO A 454 -12.99 14.54 12.94
C PRO A 454 -11.98 15.09 13.96
N GLY A 455 -10.74 15.31 13.52
CA GLY A 455 -9.70 15.94 14.35
C GLY A 455 -9.85 17.46 14.40
N ASP A 456 -9.29 18.09 15.43
CA ASP A 456 -9.22 19.56 15.52
C ASP A 456 -8.22 20.11 14.48
N LEU A 457 -8.50 21.29 13.92
CA LEU A 457 -7.62 21.95 12.94
C LEU A 457 -6.70 22.99 13.61
N ASP A 458 -5.44 23.03 13.18
CA ASP A 458 -4.48 24.07 13.53
C ASP A 458 -4.45 25.19 12.49
N MET A 459 -4.56 26.44 12.96
CA MET A 459 -4.68 27.63 12.11
C MET A 459 -3.33 28.21 11.66
N THR A 460 -2.19 27.61 11.99
CA THR A 460 -0.86 28.03 11.52
C THR A 460 -0.84 28.25 10.01
N PHE A 461 -1.36 27.30 9.23
CA PHE A 461 -1.43 27.37 7.76
C PHE A 461 -2.84 27.69 7.20
N GLY A 462 -3.77 28.06 8.07
CA GLY A 462 -5.11 28.48 7.67
C GLY A 462 -5.93 27.46 6.87
N PRO A 463 -6.06 26.20 7.32
CA PRO A 463 -6.89 25.20 6.65
C PRO A 463 -8.37 25.63 6.67
N GLU A 464 -9.00 25.63 5.51
CA GLU A 464 -10.44 25.76 5.38
C GLU A 464 -11.07 24.39 5.15
N LEU A 465 -11.90 23.94 6.08
CA LEU A 465 -12.68 22.72 5.92
C LEU A 465 -13.73 22.90 4.82
N LYS A 466 -13.55 22.21 3.69
CA LYS A 466 -14.50 22.22 2.57
C LYS A 466 -15.46 21.03 2.59
N TYR A 467 -14.99 19.90 3.12
CA TYR A 467 -15.80 18.70 3.29
C TYR A 467 -15.23 17.81 4.39
N VAL A 468 -16.10 17.12 5.13
CA VAL A 468 -15.73 16.02 6.03
C VAL A 468 -16.81 14.96 6.09
N LYS A 469 -16.40 13.69 6.11
CA LYS A 469 -17.24 12.56 6.50
C LYS A 469 -16.46 11.72 7.50
N ALA A 470 -16.93 11.74 8.75
CA ALA A 470 -16.37 11.04 9.89
C ALA A 470 -17.52 10.49 10.76
N PRO A 471 -17.25 9.64 11.76
CA PRO A 471 -18.24 9.25 12.76
C PRO A 471 -18.86 10.45 13.46
N THR A 472 -20.16 10.40 13.76
CA THR A 472 -20.80 11.41 14.61
C THR A 472 -20.49 11.16 16.09
N ALA A 473 -20.70 12.18 16.92
CA ALA A 473 -20.52 12.06 18.37
C ALA A 473 -21.38 10.93 18.98
N GLU A 474 -22.59 10.72 18.45
CA GLU A 474 -23.52 9.68 18.89
C GLU A 474 -23.04 8.27 18.51
N GLN A 475 -22.44 8.11 17.32
CA GLN A 475 -21.85 6.83 16.91
C GLN A 475 -20.60 6.53 17.74
N GLY A 476 -19.82 7.57 18.04
CA GLY A 476 -18.56 7.49 18.77
C GLY A 476 -17.39 7.06 17.88
N GLN A 477 -16.33 6.58 18.50
CA GLN A 477 -15.03 6.32 17.86
C GLN A 477 -14.74 4.82 17.72
N ASN A 478 -13.78 4.48 16.85
CA ASN A 478 -13.37 3.11 16.52
C ASN A 478 -14.55 2.24 16.02
N LEU A 479 -15.30 2.72 15.03
CA LEU A 479 -16.39 1.91 14.46
C LEU A 479 -15.83 0.84 13.51
N PRO A 480 -16.45 -0.35 13.46
CA PRO A 480 -16.04 -1.41 12.55
C PRO A 480 -16.32 -1.04 11.07
N PRO A 481 -15.66 -1.69 10.10
CA PRO A 481 -15.95 -1.54 8.68
C PRO A 481 -17.41 -1.80 8.28
N SER A 482 -18.17 -2.57 9.09
CA SER A 482 -19.61 -2.78 8.89
C SER A 482 -20.47 -1.53 9.12
N ALA A 483 -19.92 -0.48 9.74
CA ALA A 483 -20.58 0.81 9.89
C ALA A 483 -20.62 1.64 8.58
N GLY A 484 -19.94 1.19 7.51
CA GLY A 484 -19.98 1.82 6.19
C GLY A 484 -19.14 3.09 6.05
N LEU A 485 -18.32 3.43 7.05
CA LEU A 485 -17.47 4.62 7.05
C LEU A 485 -16.02 4.29 6.64
N GLN A 486 -15.86 3.52 5.57
CA GLN A 486 -14.55 3.26 4.98
C GLN A 486 -14.44 4.07 3.69
N PHE A 487 -13.30 4.69 3.46
CA PHE A 487 -13.16 5.74 2.45
C PHE A 487 -11.92 5.52 1.58
N PHE A 488 -12.00 5.98 0.35
CA PHE A 488 -10.85 6.12 -0.54
C PHE A 488 -11.04 7.37 -1.40
N GLY A 489 -9.93 7.90 -1.89
CA GLY A 489 -9.95 8.99 -2.85
C GLY A 489 -9.79 8.49 -4.29
N LEU A 490 -10.44 9.16 -5.24
CA LEU A 490 -10.35 8.89 -6.67
C LEU A 490 -9.97 10.16 -7.42
N VAL A 491 -8.87 10.10 -8.17
CA VAL A 491 -8.33 11.23 -8.94
C VAL A 491 -8.38 10.89 -10.42
N ASP A 492 -8.93 11.80 -11.22
CA ASP A 492 -8.80 11.83 -12.68
C ASP A 492 -7.99 13.07 -13.07
N ILE A 493 -7.03 12.93 -13.99
CA ILE A 493 -6.39 14.05 -14.69
C ILE A 493 -6.74 13.91 -16.16
N ASP A 494 -7.40 14.91 -16.73
CA ASP A 494 -7.75 14.92 -18.15
C ASP A 494 -6.52 15.19 -19.02
N GLY A 495 -6.31 14.41 -20.08
CA GLY A 495 -5.12 14.53 -20.92
C GLY A 495 -5.12 15.76 -21.83
N ALA A 496 -6.28 16.33 -22.13
CA ALA A 496 -6.43 17.45 -23.06
C ALA A 496 -6.47 18.80 -22.31
N THR A 497 -7.26 18.89 -21.25
CA THR A 497 -7.40 20.11 -20.43
C THR A 497 -6.38 20.16 -19.30
N GLU A 498 -5.77 19.03 -18.95
CA GLU A 498 -4.89 18.87 -17.80
C GLU A 498 -5.56 19.17 -16.45
N GLN A 499 -6.89 19.28 -16.42
CA GLN A 499 -7.64 19.48 -15.17
C GLN A 499 -7.54 18.23 -14.29
N MET A 500 -7.38 18.45 -12.99
CA MET A 500 -7.42 17.38 -11.98
C MET A 500 -8.77 17.40 -11.28
N THR A 501 -9.55 16.32 -11.41
CA THR A 501 -10.76 16.09 -10.63
C THR A 501 -10.46 15.15 -9.48
N VAL A 502 -10.66 15.62 -8.25
CA VAL A 502 -10.52 14.84 -7.03
C VAL A 502 -11.91 14.52 -6.47
N ARG A 503 -12.13 13.25 -6.12
CA ARG A 503 -13.34 12.76 -5.46
C ARG A 503 -13.00 12.05 -4.17
N LEU A 504 -13.83 12.24 -3.16
CA LEU A 504 -13.84 11.44 -1.94
C LEU A 504 -14.97 10.44 -2.08
N MET A 505 -14.65 9.16 -1.90
CA MET A 505 -15.55 8.03 -2.14
C MET A 505 -15.70 7.20 -0.86
N ASP A 506 -16.84 6.52 -0.71
CA ASP A 506 -16.99 5.47 0.30
C ASP A 506 -16.86 4.05 -0.29
N ARG A 507 -16.74 3.06 0.60
CA ARG A 507 -16.63 1.63 0.28
C ARG A 507 -17.80 1.10 -0.57
N ASP A 508 -18.97 1.73 -0.53
CA ASP A 508 -20.15 1.35 -1.30
C ASP A 508 -20.21 2.06 -2.67
N ASP A 509 -19.13 2.73 -3.07
CA ASP A 509 -18.95 3.41 -4.36
C ASP A 509 -19.75 4.73 -4.50
N SER A 510 -20.11 5.35 -3.38
CA SER A 510 -20.79 6.65 -3.38
C SER A 510 -19.78 7.79 -3.51
N GLU A 511 -20.02 8.70 -4.45
CA GLU A 511 -19.29 9.98 -4.53
C GLU A 511 -19.78 10.91 -3.42
N LEU A 512 -18.92 11.17 -2.43
CA LEU A 512 -19.23 11.96 -1.25
C LEU A 512 -18.95 13.45 -1.44
N TYR A 513 -17.88 13.74 -2.16
CA TYR A 513 -17.41 15.09 -2.49
C TYR A 513 -16.63 15.07 -3.80
N LYS A 514 -16.67 16.18 -4.52
CA LYS A 514 -15.97 16.35 -5.79
C LYS A 514 -15.52 17.79 -5.96
N VAL A 515 -14.28 17.96 -6.41
CA VAL A 515 -13.74 19.25 -6.86
C VAL A 515 -12.90 19.06 -8.12
N THR A 516 -12.91 20.03 -9.02
CA THR A 516 -12.03 20.06 -10.19
C THR A 516 -11.11 21.26 -10.08
N LEU A 517 -9.83 21.01 -10.27
CA LEU A 517 -8.74 21.97 -10.15
C LEU A 517 -8.23 22.30 -11.55
N ASP A 518 -8.21 23.58 -11.87
CA ASP A 518 -7.64 24.07 -13.11
C ASP A 518 -6.10 24.18 -12.97
N PRO A 519 -5.33 23.70 -13.96
CA PRO A 519 -3.88 23.82 -13.93
C PRO A 519 -3.48 25.29 -14.11
N VAL A 520 -2.50 25.72 -13.33
CA VAL A 520 -1.80 26.99 -13.54
C VAL A 520 -0.68 26.76 -14.55
N HIS A 521 -0.68 27.56 -15.60
CA HIS A 521 0.44 27.65 -16.54
C HIS A 521 1.17 28.97 -16.28
N SER A 522 2.23 28.91 -15.49
CA SER A 522 3.16 30.03 -15.35
C SER A 522 3.79 30.32 -16.73
N ALA A 523 3.79 31.59 -17.12
CA ALA A 523 4.24 32.07 -18.43
C ALA A 523 5.76 31.99 -18.63
#